data_AF-A0A380P0R2-F1
#
_entry.id   AF-A0A380P0R2-F1
#
_cell.length_a   1.000
_cell.length_b   1.000
_cell.length_c   1.000
_cell.angle_alpha   90.00
_cell.angle_beta   90.00
_cell.angle_gamma   90.00
#
_symmetry.space_group_name_H-M   'P 1'
#
loop_
_entity.id
_entity.type
_entity.pdbx_description
1 polymer ?
#
loop_
_entity_poly.entity_id
_entity_poly.type
_entity_poly.pdbx_seq_one_letter_code
_entity_poly.pdbx_strand_id
1 'polypeptide(L)'
;MEIWNIVFSQYNHLPGLTDNKDYPELPHKNIDTGMGLERLVSVFQHADTNFETDLFLPIIHAIEGMSDGKKYGDDPELDVSFKVIADHARAVTFAIGDGALPSNEGRGYIIRRLLRRAVVHGRRLGINQVFLKNLVPVVGQIMQSYYPEVLENADYIASIVEKEENRFNKTLTAGLQLLQNVMDDAKQNGGVIDGGVAFKLYDTYGFPLEITIEEAQDNGLTVDEAGFESAMKEQQDRARAARGKQASMGIQDGLLTDLHTESEYVGWTDLEVEDATLVNIIFDDMLAESADSGQLLRYLIRHLSMLRWVGK
;
A
#
# COMPACT_ATOMS: atom_id res chain seq x y z
N MET A 1 9.47 -12.46 25.25
CA MET A 1 8.57 -12.48 24.08
C MET A 1 7.16 -12.21 24.56
N GLU A 2 6.49 -11.21 23.99
CA GLU A 2 5.07 -10.96 24.22
C GLU A 2 4.24 -11.93 23.37
N ILE A 3 3.42 -12.77 24.02
CA ILE A 3 2.60 -13.79 23.34
C ILE A 3 1.12 -13.42 23.27
N TRP A 4 0.62 -12.59 24.20
CA TRP A 4 -0.79 -12.22 24.29
C TRP A 4 -0.92 -10.81 24.86
N ASN A 5 -1.71 -9.97 24.18
CA ASN A 5 -2.12 -8.65 24.62
C ASN A 5 -3.64 -8.63 24.92
N ILE A 6 -4.03 -7.99 26.02
CA ILE A 6 -5.42 -7.82 26.45
C ILE A 6 -5.64 -6.34 26.76
N VAL A 7 -6.41 -5.67 25.93
CA VAL A 7 -6.72 -4.24 26.00
C VAL A 7 -8.13 -4.07 26.52
N PHE A 8 -8.25 -3.31 27.61
CA PHE A 8 -9.53 -2.88 28.16
C PHE A 8 -9.83 -1.45 27.68
N SER A 9 -10.65 -1.34 26.63
CA SER A 9 -11.09 -0.05 26.12
C SER A 9 -12.11 0.56 27.09
N GLN A 10 -11.59 1.37 28.01
CA GLN A 10 -12.37 1.97 29.10
C GLN A 10 -12.65 3.47 28.90
N TYR A 11 -11.73 4.19 28.26
CA TYR A 11 -11.76 5.65 28.16
C TYR A 11 -11.77 6.12 26.72
N ASN A 12 -12.40 7.27 26.46
CA ASN A 12 -12.53 7.87 25.14
C ASN A 12 -11.58 9.08 25.02
N HIS A 13 -10.62 9.00 24.10
CA HIS A 13 -9.75 10.14 23.81
C HIS A 13 -10.50 11.14 22.92
N LEU A 14 -10.89 12.28 23.51
CA LEU A 14 -11.57 13.35 22.78
C LEU A 14 -10.59 14.42 22.29
N PRO A 15 -10.84 15.03 21.11
CA PRO A 15 -10.03 16.14 20.62
C PRO A 15 -9.90 17.28 21.64
N GLY A 16 -8.69 17.79 21.81
CA GLY A 16 -8.39 18.87 22.77
C GLY A 16 -8.05 18.38 24.19
N LEU A 17 -8.24 17.10 24.50
CA LEU A 17 -7.77 16.51 25.75
C LEU A 17 -6.35 15.95 25.58
N THR A 18 -5.41 16.44 26.38
CA THR A 18 -4.00 16.03 26.36
C THR A 18 -3.55 15.29 27.63
N ASP A 19 -4.30 15.41 28.73
CA ASP A 19 -4.10 14.61 29.94
C ASP A 19 -5.09 13.45 29.97
N ASN A 20 -4.59 12.22 30.10
CA ASN A 20 -5.38 10.99 30.16
C ASN A 20 -6.40 11.01 31.31
N LYS A 21 -6.17 11.77 32.38
CA LYS A 21 -7.10 11.90 33.51
C LYS A 21 -8.44 12.52 33.13
N ASP A 22 -8.42 13.34 32.08
CA ASP A 22 -9.61 14.06 31.63
C ASP A 22 -10.43 13.23 30.63
N TYR A 23 -9.95 12.05 30.23
CA TYR A 23 -10.65 11.20 29.27
C TYR A 23 -11.93 10.65 29.90
N PRO A 24 -13.12 10.95 29.35
CA PRO A 24 -14.36 10.38 29.87
C PRO A 24 -14.39 8.87 29.64
N GLU A 25 -15.14 8.15 30.48
CA GLU A 25 -15.40 6.73 30.24
C GLU A 25 -16.21 6.53 28.95
N LEU A 26 -15.94 5.43 28.25
CA LEU A 26 -16.76 4.99 27.13
C LEU A 26 -18.16 4.59 27.63
N PRO A 27 -19.24 4.97 26.92
CA PRO A 27 -20.60 4.56 27.26
C PRO A 27 -20.78 3.03 27.16
N HIS A 28 -20.01 2.39 26.27
CA HIS A 28 -19.93 0.95 26.12
C HIS A 28 -18.47 0.51 26.13
N LYS A 29 -18.08 -0.26 27.14
CA LYS A 29 -16.73 -0.80 27.30
C LYS A 29 -16.60 -2.09 26.50
N ASN A 30 -15.44 -2.30 25.90
CA ASN A 30 -15.10 -3.50 25.15
C ASN A 30 -13.73 -4.04 25.57
N ILE A 31 -13.53 -5.33 25.29
CA ILE A 31 -12.26 -6.01 25.47
C ILE A 31 -11.75 -6.34 24.07
N ASP A 32 -10.52 -5.92 23.79
CA ASP A 32 -9.79 -6.29 22.58
C ASP A 32 -8.61 -7.17 22.97
N THR A 33 -8.48 -8.34 22.37
CA THR A 33 -7.40 -9.28 22.68
C THR A 33 -6.71 -9.73 21.41
N GLY A 34 -5.38 -9.73 21.41
CA GLY A 34 -4.57 -10.21 20.31
C GLY A 34 -3.54 -11.21 20.80
N MET A 35 -3.53 -12.40 20.20
CA MET A 35 -2.52 -13.43 20.46
C MET A 35 -1.90 -13.80 19.11
N GLY A 36 -0.61 -13.50 18.92
CA GLY A 36 0.08 -13.78 17.67
C GLY A 36 0.30 -15.28 17.49
N LEU A 37 -0.37 -15.89 16.52
CA LEU A 37 -0.31 -17.33 16.27
C LEU A 37 1.13 -17.80 16.05
N GLU A 38 1.89 -17.11 15.20
CA GLU A 38 3.28 -17.45 14.86
C GLU A 38 4.19 -17.44 16.09
N ARG A 39 3.99 -16.48 17.00
CA ARG A 39 4.74 -16.40 18.26
C ARG A 39 4.33 -17.48 19.23
N LEU A 40 3.05 -17.85 19.26
CA LEU A 40 2.57 -18.93 20.12
C LEU A 40 3.12 -20.28 19.63
N VAL A 41 3.09 -20.51 18.32
CA VAL A 41 3.61 -21.72 17.69
C VAL A 41 5.11 -21.87 17.94
N SER A 42 5.90 -20.79 17.85
CA SER A 42 7.34 -20.86 18.14
C SER A 42 7.64 -21.28 19.58
N VAL A 43 6.83 -20.86 20.56
CA VAL A 43 6.94 -21.36 21.95
C VAL A 43 6.67 -22.86 22.02
N PHE A 44 5.58 -23.33 21.44
CA PHE A 44 5.17 -24.74 21.52
C PHE A 44 6.13 -25.68 20.77
N GLN A 45 6.74 -25.20 19.69
CA GLN A 45 7.70 -25.96 18.88
C GLN A 45 9.14 -25.79 19.36
N HIS A 46 9.38 -24.98 20.40
CA HIS A 46 10.73 -24.64 20.87
C HIS A 46 11.62 -24.06 19.76
N ALA A 47 11.02 -23.27 18.87
CA ALA A 47 11.70 -22.60 17.78
C ALA A 47 12.41 -21.32 18.27
N ASP A 48 13.58 -21.02 17.70
CA ASP A 48 14.37 -19.83 18.07
C ASP A 48 13.67 -18.52 17.68
N THR A 49 13.01 -18.51 16.52
CA THR A 49 12.18 -17.41 16.03
C THR A 49 10.88 -17.92 15.44
N ASN A 50 10.03 -17.01 14.93
CA ASN A 50 8.80 -17.37 14.25
C ASN A 50 9.05 -18.12 12.93
N PHE A 51 10.24 -18.00 12.35
CA PHE A 51 10.58 -18.56 11.04
C PHE A 51 10.98 -20.04 11.09
N GLU A 52 11.45 -20.54 12.24
CA GLU A 52 11.76 -21.96 12.46
C GLU A 52 10.52 -22.74 12.92
N THR A 53 9.36 -22.42 12.34
CA THR A 53 8.09 -23.10 12.62
C THR A 53 7.55 -23.81 11.39
N ASP A 54 6.58 -24.70 11.59
CA ASP A 54 5.82 -25.34 10.51
C ASP A 54 5.07 -24.36 9.59
N LEU A 55 4.88 -23.11 10.03
CA LEU A 55 4.26 -22.05 9.24
C LEU A 55 5.21 -21.41 8.20
N PHE A 56 6.53 -21.51 8.38
CA PHE A 56 7.51 -20.82 7.52
C PHE A 56 8.61 -21.73 6.97
N LEU A 57 9.06 -22.75 7.71
CA LEU A 57 10.11 -23.66 7.24
C LEU A 57 9.82 -24.29 5.88
N PRO A 58 8.58 -24.72 5.54
CA PRO A 58 8.33 -25.26 4.21
C PRO A 58 8.56 -24.24 3.08
N ILE A 59 8.29 -22.95 3.34
CA ILE A 59 8.56 -21.86 2.39
C ILE A 59 10.07 -21.64 2.29
N ILE A 60 10.77 -21.62 3.42
CA ILE A 60 12.24 -21.47 3.48
C ILE A 60 12.94 -22.59 2.70
N HIS A 61 12.57 -23.85 2.93
CA HIS A 61 13.12 -24.99 2.20
C HIS A 61 12.82 -24.93 0.69
N ALA A 62 11.64 -24.42 0.30
CA ALA A 62 11.34 -24.19 -1.12
C ALA A 62 12.27 -23.13 -1.72
N ILE A 63 12.59 -22.07 -0.98
CA ILE A 63 13.55 -21.03 -1.39
C ILE A 63 14.96 -21.62 -1.52
N GLU A 64 15.40 -22.44 -0.56
CA GLU A 64 16.72 -23.12 -0.62
C GLU A 64 16.86 -23.91 -1.92
N GLY A 65 15.84 -24.68 -2.28
CA GLY A 65 15.81 -25.49 -3.50
C GLY A 65 15.86 -24.69 -4.80
N MET A 66 15.59 -23.38 -4.75
CA MET A 66 15.67 -22.47 -5.90
C MET A 66 16.94 -21.61 -5.89
N SER A 67 17.68 -21.60 -4.78
CA SER A 67 18.88 -20.78 -4.58
C SER A 67 20.13 -21.37 -5.24
N ASP A 68 21.21 -20.58 -5.35
CA ASP A 68 22.51 -21.04 -5.88
C ASP A 68 23.31 -21.80 -4.80
N GLY A 69 22.73 -22.90 -4.31
CA GLY A 69 23.31 -23.74 -3.26
C GLY A 69 23.38 -23.10 -1.87
N LYS A 70 22.65 -22.00 -1.65
CA LYS A 70 22.56 -21.33 -0.34
C LYS A 70 21.61 -22.10 0.57
N LYS A 71 21.94 -22.15 1.86
CA LYS A 71 21.11 -22.79 2.88
C LYS A 71 20.80 -21.86 4.02
N TYR A 72 19.64 -22.08 4.61
CA TYR A 72 19.20 -21.40 5.79
C TYR A 72 19.93 -21.94 7.02
N GLY A 73 20.42 -21.04 7.87
CA GLY A 73 21.21 -21.32 9.06
C GLY A 73 22.73 -21.36 8.82
N ASP A 74 23.19 -21.32 7.56
CA ASP A 74 24.63 -21.32 7.25
C ASP A 74 25.26 -19.91 7.38
N ASP A 75 24.50 -18.87 7.09
CA ASP A 75 24.96 -17.47 7.09
C ASP A 75 23.86 -16.53 7.62
N PRO A 76 24.06 -15.86 8.77
CA PRO A 76 23.07 -14.96 9.34
C PRO A 76 22.61 -13.82 8.41
N GLU A 77 23.47 -13.34 7.51
CA GLU A 77 23.10 -12.28 6.55
C GLU A 77 22.18 -12.83 5.45
N LEU A 78 22.44 -14.06 4.99
CA LEU A 78 21.57 -14.72 4.01
C LEU A 78 20.27 -15.21 4.64
N ASP A 79 20.27 -15.57 5.92
CA ASP A 79 19.07 -15.94 6.67
C ASP A 79 18.02 -14.82 6.68
N VAL A 80 18.47 -13.56 6.76
CA VAL A 80 17.57 -12.40 6.60
C VAL A 80 16.86 -12.46 5.24
N SER A 81 17.58 -12.80 4.17
CA SER A 81 16.99 -12.90 2.83
C SER A 81 15.96 -14.03 2.74
N PHE A 82 16.24 -15.21 3.31
CA PHE A 82 15.26 -16.29 3.40
C PHE A 82 13.99 -15.88 4.17
N LYS A 83 14.17 -15.24 5.34
CA LYS A 83 13.06 -14.76 6.18
C LYS A 83 12.20 -13.72 5.46
N VAL A 84 12.84 -12.74 4.82
CA VAL A 84 12.15 -11.67 4.08
C VAL A 84 11.34 -12.22 2.92
N ILE A 85 11.91 -13.15 2.14
CA ILE A 85 11.19 -13.79 1.04
C ILE A 85 10.00 -14.60 1.56
N ALA A 86 10.19 -15.39 2.63
CA ALA A 86 9.14 -16.23 3.18
C ALA A 86 7.95 -15.43 3.72
N ASP A 87 8.22 -14.36 4.48
CA ASP A 87 7.19 -13.46 5.01
C ASP A 87 6.43 -12.73 3.87
N HIS A 88 7.17 -12.16 2.92
CA HIS A 88 6.56 -11.39 1.83
C HIS A 88 5.80 -12.29 0.87
N ALA A 89 6.27 -13.50 0.59
CA ALA A 89 5.53 -14.46 -0.23
C ALA A 89 4.18 -14.81 0.40
N ARG A 90 4.14 -14.98 1.73
CA ARG A 90 2.90 -15.22 2.47
C ARG A 90 1.97 -14.01 2.39
N ALA A 91 2.48 -12.82 2.71
CA ALA A 91 1.70 -11.57 2.69
C ALA A 91 1.11 -11.26 1.29
N VAL A 92 1.93 -11.38 0.24
CA VAL A 92 1.51 -11.15 -1.14
C VAL A 92 0.48 -12.17 -1.60
N THR A 93 0.66 -13.45 -1.24
CA THR A 93 -0.29 -14.51 -1.60
C THR A 93 -1.67 -14.25 -1.02
N PHE A 94 -1.76 -13.94 0.28
CA PHE A 94 -3.03 -13.61 0.92
C PHE A 94 -3.65 -12.33 0.35
N ALA A 95 -2.86 -11.25 0.23
CA ALA A 95 -3.40 -9.98 -0.26
C ALA A 95 -4.00 -10.09 -1.67
N ILE A 96 -3.35 -10.84 -2.56
CA ILE A 96 -3.89 -11.09 -3.91
C ILE A 96 -5.08 -12.05 -3.87
N GLY A 97 -5.06 -13.06 -3.01
CA GLY A 97 -6.20 -13.96 -2.76
C GLY A 97 -7.46 -13.21 -2.33
N ASP A 98 -7.30 -12.17 -1.51
CA ASP A 98 -8.37 -11.25 -1.07
C ASP A 98 -8.75 -10.19 -2.12
N GLY A 99 -8.21 -10.27 -3.33
CA GLY A 99 -8.53 -9.40 -4.46
C GLY A 99 -7.75 -8.10 -4.54
N ALA A 100 -6.72 -7.90 -3.71
CA ALA A 100 -5.86 -6.72 -3.80
C ALA A 100 -4.79 -6.92 -4.88
N LEU A 101 -4.85 -6.10 -5.94
CA LEU A 101 -3.94 -6.20 -7.08
C LEU A 101 -2.76 -5.22 -6.98
N PRO A 102 -1.55 -5.60 -7.45
CA PRO A 102 -0.41 -4.69 -7.51
C PRO A 102 -0.71 -3.42 -8.34
N SER A 103 -0.42 -2.25 -7.78
CA SER A 103 -0.69 -0.94 -8.41
C SER A 103 0.37 0.11 -8.00
N ASN A 104 0.24 1.35 -8.49
CA ASN A 104 1.15 2.44 -8.12
C ASN A 104 0.70 3.17 -6.85
N GLU A 105 -0.48 2.89 -6.31
CA GLU A 105 -1.09 3.68 -5.23
C GLU A 105 -1.86 2.80 -4.23
N GLY A 106 -2.01 3.29 -2.99
CA GLY A 106 -2.78 2.62 -1.93
C GLY A 106 -2.29 1.20 -1.61
N ARG A 107 -3.23 0.27 -1.39
CA ARG A 107 -2.91 -1.13 -1.02
C ARG A 107 -2.13 -1.87 -2.11
N GLY A 108 -2.41 -1.59 -3.37
CA GLY A 108 -1.69 -2.21 -4.48
C GLY A 108 -0.22 -1.81 -4.56
N TYR A 109 0.12 -0.60 -4.12
CA TYR A 109 1.51 -0.17 -3.97
C TYR A 109 2.25 -0.98 -2.90
N ILE A 110 1.62 -1.24 -1.76
CA ILE A 110 2.21 -2.04 -0.68
C ILE A 110 2.53 -3.45 -1.18
N ILE A 111 1.59 -4.10 -1.87
CA ILE A 111 1.79 -5.46 -2.42
C ILE A 111 2.95 -5.48 -3.40
N ARG A 112 2.99 -4.50 -4.31
CA ARG A 112 4.10 -4.34 -5.24
C ARG A 112 5.44 -4.18 -4.50
N ARG A 113 5.48 -3.34 -3.48
CA ARG A 113 6.68 -3.10 -2.67
C ARG A 113 7.18 -4.39 -2.01
N LEU A 114 6.30 -5.17 -1.37
CA LEU A 114 6.65 -6.45 -0.74
C LEU A 114 7.19 -7.45 -1.77
N LEU A 115 6.51 -7.59 -2.91
CA LEU A 115 6.92 -8.47 -4.01
C LEU A 115 8.32 -8.08 -4.52
N ARG A 116 8.56 -6.81 -4.81
CA ARG A 116 9.86 -6.33 -5.30
C ARG A 116 10.98 -6.52 -4.28
N ARG A 117 10.69 -6.31 -3.00
CA ARG A 117 11.64 -6.58 -1.91
C ARG A 117 12.01 -8.06 -1.86
N ALA A 118 11.04 -8.97 -1.95
CA ALA A 118 11.33 -10.40 -2.04
C ALA A 118 12.18 -10.76 -3.27
N VAL A 119 11.94 -10.14 -4.43
CA VAL A 119 12.76 -10.36 -5.64
C VAL A 119 14.21 -9.90 -5.44
N VAL A 120 14.44 -8.75 -4.80
CA VAL A 120 15.81 -8.27 -4.51
C VAL A 120 16.55 -9.23 -3.58
N HIS A 121 15.90 -9.69 -2.50
CA HIS A 121 16.49 -10.71 -1.62
C HIS A 121 16.72 -12.04 -2.36
N GLY A 122 15.87 -12.39 -3.32
CA GLY A 122 16.11 -13.54 -4.21
C GLY A 122 17.42 -13.41 -4.98
N ARG A 123 17.76 -12.22 -5.46
CA ARG A 123 19.06 -11.96 -6.12
C ARG A 123 20.24 -12.14 -5.19
N ARG A 124 20.12 -11.73 -3.92
CA ARG A 124 21.16 -11.96 -2.89
C ARG A 124 21.42 -13.46 -2.67
N LEU A 125 20.39 -14.30 -2.81
CA LEU A 125 20.48 -15.77 -2.73
C LEU A 125 20.90 -16.44 -4.05
N GLY A 126 21.23 -15.66 -5.10
CA GLY A 126 21.62 -16.18 -6.41
C GLY A 126 20.45 -16.63 -7.29
N ILE A 127 19.20 -16.35 -6.91
CA ILE A 127 18.02 -16.71 -7.69
C ILE A 127 17.87 -15.71 -8.85
N ASN A 128 18.10 -16.19 -10.08
CA ASN A 128 18.14 -15.33 -11.26
C ASN A 128 16.88 -15.37 -12.14
N GLN A 129 16.10 -16.42 -11.97
CA GLN A 129 14.84 -16.70 -12.65
C GLN A 129 13.62 -16.22 -11.84
N VAL A 130 12.47 -16.16 -12.50
CA VAL A 130 11.18 -15.95 -11.83
C VAL A 130 10.93 -17.09 -10.84
N PHE A 131 10.66 -16.76 -9.57
CA PHE A 131 10.57 -17.78 -8.53
C PHE A 131 9.40 -17.58 -7.54
N LEU A 132 8.92 -16.36 -7.32
CA LEU A 132 7.92 -16.10 -6.27
C LEU A 132 6.60 -16.83 -6.55
N LYS A 133 6.24 -16.99 -7.83
CA LYS A 133 5.06 -17.75 -8.24
C LYS A 133 5.07 -19.19 -7.72
N ASN A 134 6.25 -19.78 -7.53
CA ASN A 134 6.39 -21.16 -7.07
C ASN A 134 6.15 -21.28 -5.55
N LEU A 135 6.23 -20.17 -4.80
CA LEU A 135 5.94 -20.14 -3.37
C LEU A 135 4.45 -20.05 -3.06
N VAL A 136 3.64 -19.55 -3.99
CA VAL A 136 2.18 -19.42 -3.84
C VAL A 136 1.50 -20.75 -3.47
N PRO A 137 1.72 -21.88 -4.19
CA PRO A 137 1.11 -23.15 -3.79
C PRO A 137 1.66 -23.69 -2.46
N VAL A 138 2.91 -23.37 -2.09
CA VAL A 138 3.49 -23.76 -0.79
C VAL A 138 2.76 -23.05 0.34
N VAL A 139 2.54 -21.73 0.20
CA VAL A 139 1.73 -20.95 1.15
C VAL A 139 0.31 -21.49 1.23
N GLY A 140 -0.33 -21.77 0.08
CA GLY A 140 -1.68 -22.33 0.04
C GLY A 140 -1.79 -23.67 0.77
N GLN A 141 -0.80 -24.55 0.64
CA GLN A 141 -0.78 -25.85 1.33
C GLN A 141 -0.65 -25.70 2.85
N ILE A 142 0.23 -24.82 3.34
CA ILE A 142 0.41 -24.56 4.78
C ILE A 142 -0.90 -24.08 5.40
N MET A 143 -1.64 -23.22 4.69
CA MET A 143 -2.81 -22.53 5.21
C MET A 143 -4.14 -23.23 4.89
N GLN A 144 -4.10 -24.34 4.13
CA GLN A 144 -5.29 -25.01 3.57
C GLN A 144 -6.33 -25.40 4.63
N SER A 145 -5.90 -25.72 5.85
CA SER A 145 -6.79 -26.18 6.92
C SER A 145 -7.83 -25.14 7.33
N TYR A 146 -7.51 -23.85 7.19
CA TYR A 146 -8.39 -22.74 7.56
C TYR A 146 -8.72 -21.82 6.38
N TYR A 147 -7.81 -21.71 5.40
CA TYR A 147 -7.96 -20.87 4.20
C TYR A 147 -7.82 -21.70 2.91
N PRO A 148 -8.71 -22.69 2.67
CA PRO A 148 -8.64 -23.56 1.49
C PRO A 148 -8.69 -22.77 0.17
N GLU A 149 -9.40 -21.64 0.15
CA GLU A 149 -9.56 -20.75 -1.00
C GLU A 149 -8.22 -20.20 -1.54
N VAL A 150 -7.20 -20.09 -0.69
CA VAL A 150 -5.87 -19.63 -1.12
C VAL A 150 -5.22 -20.67 -2.04
N LEU A 151 -5.35 -21.95 -1.71
CA LEU A 151 -4.82 -23.03 -2.53
C LEU A 151 -5.68 -23.25 -3.78
N GLU A 152 -7.00 -23.16 -3.66
CA GLU A 152 -7.92 -23.27 -4.80
C GLU A 152 -7.66 -22.18 -5.85
N ASN A 153 -7.31 -20.97 -5.42
CA ASN A 153 -7.00 -19.85 -6.30
C ASN A 153 -5.50 -19.70 -6.62
N ALA A 154 -4.66 -20.68 -6.26
CA ALA A 154 -3.20 -20.57 -6.37
C ALA A 154 -2.73 -20.23 -7.79
N ASP A 155 -3.32 -20.82 -8.83
CA ASP A 155 -2.95 -20.56 -10.23
C ASP A 155 -3.21 -19.10 -10.63
N TYR A 156 -4.34 -18.53 -10.20
CA TYR A 156 -4.67 -17.14 -10.45
C TYR A 156 -3.68 -16.21 -9.74
N ILE A 157 -3.45 -16.44 -8.45
CA ILE A 157 -2.52 -15.65 -7.62
C ILE A 157 -1.10 -15.72 -8.21
N ALA A 158 -0.62 -16.94 -8.53
CA ALA A 158 0.69 -17.17 -9.13
C ALA A 158 0.85 -16.44 -10.46
N SER A 159 -0.21 -16.37 -11.29
CA SER A 159 -0.17 -15.64 -12.56
C SER A 159 0.01 -14.13 -12.39
N ILE A 160 -0.52 -13.54 -11.31
CA ILE A 160 -0.37 -12.12 -10.99
C ILE A 160 1.03 -11.84 -10.48
N VAL A 161 1.50 -12.67 -9.53
CA VAL A 161 2.86 -12.59 -8.98
C VAL A 161 3.88 -12.69 -10.10
N GLU A 162 3.73 -13.67 -11.00
CA GLU A 162 4.62 -13.87 -12.15
C GLU A 162 4.65 -12.65 -13.08
N LYS A 163 3.49 -12.04 -13.37
CA LYS A 163 3.42 -10.86 -14.25
C LYS A 163 4.17 -9.65 -13.66
N GLU A 164 4.01 -9.41 -12.36
CA GLU A 164 4.69 -8.28 -11.70
C GLU A 164 6.19 -8.56 -11.53
N GLU A 165 6.58 -9.79 -11.16
CA GLU A 165 7.99 -10.19 -11.06
C GLU A 165 8.71 -10.08 -12.42
N ASN A 166 8.10 -10.56 -13.50
CA ASN A 166 8.64 -10.39 -14.86
C ASN A 166 8.78 -8.92 -15.27
N ARG A 167 7.82 -8.07 -14.87
CA ARG A 167 7.90 -6.63 -15.17
C ARG A 167 9.07 -5.98 -14.44
N PHE A 168 9.26 -6.30 -13.17
CA PHE A 168 10.33 -5.73 -12.36
C PHE A 168 11.71 -6.26 -12.74
N ASN A 169 11.82 -7.54 -13.09
CA ASN A 169 13.09 -8.15 -13.52
C ASN A 169 13.72 -7.42 -14.73
N LYS A 170 12.92 -6.76 -15.58
CA LYS A 170 13.42 -5.95 -16.70
C LYS A 170 14.25 -4.74 -16.27
N THR A 171 13.94 -4.15 -15.12
CA THR A 171 14.64 -2.95 -14.60
C THR A 171 15.57 -3.27 -13.43
N LEU A 172 15.41 -4.45 -12.82
CA LEU A 172 16.13 -4.87 -11.63
C LEU A 172 17.65 -4.84 -11.80
N THR A 173 18.20 -5.46 -12.84
CA THR A 173 19.67 -5.51 -13.04
C THR A 173 20.27 -4.11 -13.16
N ALA A 174 19.64 -3.24 -13.95
CA ALA A 174 20.11 -1.87 -14.12
C ALA A 174 19.97 -1.05 -12.83
N GLY A 175 18.90 -1.29 -12.05
CA GLY A 175 18.70 -0.62 -10.77
C GLY A 175 19.67 -1.09 -9.68
N LEU A 176 20.02 -2.39 -9.62
CA LEU A 176 21.07 -2.90 -8.71
C LEU A 176 22.42 -2.28 -9.04
N GLN A 177 22.75 -2.17 -10.34
CA GLN A 177 24.00 -1.54 -10.76
C GLN A 177 24.02 -0.04 -10.43
N LEU A 178 22.90 0.67 -10.62
CA LEU A 178 22.80 2.07 -10.22
C LEU A 178 22.95 2.23 -8.71
N LEU A 179 22.27 1.39 -7.91
CA LEU A 179 22.35 1.42 -6.46
C LEU A 179 23.80 1.23 -5.99
N GLN A 180 24.53 0.28 -6.56
CA GLN A 180 25.94 0.05 -6.23
C GLN A 180 26.79 1.30 -6.51
N ASN A 181 26.65 1.90 -7.70
CA ASN A 181 27.39 3.12 -8.06
C ASN A 181 27.09 4.27 -7.09
N VAL A 182 25.81 4.43 -6.71
CA VAL A 182 25.37 5.48 -5.80
C VAL A 182 25.94 5.27 -4.40
N MET A 183 26.00 4.03 -3.92
CA MET A 183 26.65 3.70 -2.65
C MET A 183 28.16 3.97 -2.68
N ASP A 184 28.83 3.61 -3.77
CA ASP A 184 30.27 3.85 -3.93
C ASP A 184 30.61 5.34 -3.99
N ASP A 185 29.75 6.15 -4.63
CA ASP A 185 29.85 7.61 -4.63
C ASP A 185 29.55 8.19 -3.23
N ALA A 186 28.53 7.71 -2.52
CA ALA A 186 28.19 8.18 -1.18
C ALA A 186 29.29 7.88 -0.16
N LYS A 187 29.97 6.72 -0.26
CA LYS A 187 31.15 6.38 0.56
C LYS A 187 32.27 7.41 0.42
N GLN A 188 32.41 8.03 -0.76
CA GLN A 188 33.41 9.06 -1.02
C GLN A 188 32.94 10.47 -0.59
N ASN A 189 31.62 10.67 -0.45
CA ASN A 189 30.99 11.98 -0.28
C ASN A 189 30.19 12.10 1.03
N GLY A 190 30.79 11.69 2.15
CA GLY A 190 30.22 11.97 3.48
C GLY A 190 29.15 10.98 3.96
N GLY A 191 28.95 9.87 3.25
CA GLY A 191 28.15 8.74 3.72
C GLY A 191 26.64 8.88 3.54
N VAL A 192 26.17 9.85 2.75
CA VAL A 192 24.74 10.11 2.53
C VAL A 192 24.38 9.94 1.07
N ILE A 193 23.36 9.13 0.79
CA ILE A 193 22.73 8.99 -0.52
C ILE A 193 21.72 10.12 -0.72
N ASP A 194 21.89 10.89 -1.79
CA ASP A 194 21.01 11.99 -2.16
C ASP A 194 19.56 11.54 -2.40
N GLY A 195 18.61 12.30 -1.87
CA GLY A 195 17.18 11.97 -1.96
C GLY A 195 16.63 11.98 -3.39
N GLY A 196 17.15 12.85 -4.27
CA GLY A 196 16.80 12.86 -5.69
C GLY A 196 17.32 11.63 -6.43
N VAL A 197 18.48 11.12 -6.06
CA VAL A 197 19.04 9.86 -6.58
C VAL A 197 18.24 8.66 -6.08
N ALA A 198 17.89 8.62 -4.78
CA ALA A 198 16.98 7.61 -4.22
C ALA A 198 15.61 7.66 -4.91
N PHE A 199 15.11 8.85 -5.23
CA PHE A 199 13.88 9.04 -5.99
C PHE A 199 13.99 8.50 -7.41
N LYS A 200 15.15 8.65 -8.08
CA LYS A 200 15.39 8.06 -9.39
C LYS A 200 15.38 6.52 -9.36
N LEU A 201 15.99 5.91 -8.35
CA LEU A 201 15.93 4.45 -8.14
C LEU A 201 14.47 3.98 -8.00
N TYR A 202 13.68 4.73 -7.25
CA TYR A 202 12.26 4.49 -7.07
C TYR A 202 11.42 4.66 -8.33
N ASP A 203 11.43 5.85 -8.93
CA ASP A 203 10.54 6.21 -10.02
C ASP A 203 10.92 5.53 -11.34
N THR A 204 12.22 5.51 -11.66
CA THR A 204 12.71 5.03 -12.96
C THR A 204 12.96 3.53 -12.97
N TYR A 205 13.56 2.99 -11.91
CA TYR A 205 13.96 1.57 -11.85
C TYR A 205 12.99 0.72 -11.02
N GLY A 206 12.08 1.35 -10.29
CA GLY A 206 11.06 0.66 -9.51
C GLY A 206 11.54 0.12 -8.17
N PHE A 207 12.70 0.56 -7.68
CA PHE A 207 13.26 0.12 -6.40
C PHE A 207 12.54 0.79 -5.23
N PRO A 208 11.90 0.03 -4.34
CA PRO A 208 11.34 0.60 -3.12
C PRO A 208 12.41 1.35 -2.31
N LEU A 209 12.06 2.52 -1.77
CA LEU A 209 12.96 3.35 -0.96
C LEU A 209 13.59 2.54 0.18
N GLU A 210 12.84 1.62 0.77
CA GLU A 210 13.25 0.87 1.95
C GLU A 210 14.37 -0.12 1.63
N ILE A 211 14.43 -0.61 0.40
CA ILE A 211 15.59 -1.41 -0.06
C ILE A 211 16.82 -0.51 -0.14
N THR A 212 16.67 0.70 -0.67
CA THR A 212 17.78 1.67 -0.73
C THR A 212 18.27 2.02 0.68
N ILE A 213 17.37 2.19 1.64
CA ILE A 213 17.70 2.45 3.06
C ILE A 213 18.41 1.25 3.69
N GLU A 214 17.87 0.03 3.51
CA GLU A 214 18.45 -1.20 4.05
C GLU A 214 19.88 -1.41 3.50
N GLU A 215 20.07 -1.30 2.19
CA GLU A 215 21.37 -1.45 1.53
C GLU A 215 22.36 -0.35 1.95
N ALA A 216 21.87 0.88 2.13
CA ALA A 216 22.68 1.97 2.65
C ALA A 216 23.16 1.65 4.07
N GLN A 217 22.26 1.23 4.96
CA GLN A 217 22.57 0.89 6.36
C GLN A 217 23.57 -0.27 6.47
N ASP A 218 23.38 -1.33 5.69
CA ASP A 218 24.31 -2.47 5.63
C ASP A 218 25.73 -2.03 5.23
N ASN A 219 25.85 -0.91 4.50
CA ASN A 219 27.12 -0.32 4.07
C ASN A 219 27.59 0.86 4.93
N GLY A 220 26.95 1.14 6.06
CA GLY A 220 27.28 2.27 6.94
C GLY A 220 26.94 3.65 6.36
N LEU A 221 25.97 3.71 5.45
CA LEU A 221 25.48 4.91 4.78
C LEU A 221 24.07 5.26 5.28
N THR A 222 23.64 6.50 5.02
CA THR A 222 22.26 6.96 5.23
C THR A 222 21.65 7.45 3.92
N VAL A 223 20.32 7.60 3.89
CA VAL A 223 19.60 8.15 2.75
C VAL A 223 18.94 9.47 3.19
N ASP A 224 18.99 10.49 2.34
CA ASP A 224 18.23 11.72 2.54
C ASP A 224 16.74 11.49 2.22
N GLU A 225 16.01 10.97 3.21
CA GLU A 225 14.58 10.70 3.13
C GLU A 225 13.76 11.97 2.91
N ALA A 226 14.17 13.10 3.50
CA ALA A 226 13.49 14.38 3.33
C ALA A 226 13.62 14.89 1.88
N GLY A 227 14.81 14.77 1.30
CA GLY A 227 15.05 15.06 -0.12
C GLY A 227 14.24 14.15 -1.05
N PHE A 228 14.11 12.86 -0.71
CA PHE A 228 13.26 11.91 -1.44
C PHE A 228 11.78 12.33 -1.41
N GLU A 229 11.26 12.69 -0.24
CA GLU A 229 9.88 13.16 -0.07
C GLU A 229 9.62 14.45 -0.85
N SER A 230 10.58 15.38 -0.85
CA SER A 230 10.50 16.59 -1.67
C SER A 230 10.42 16.27 -3.16
N ALA A 231 11.26 15.36 -3.66
CA ALA A 231 11.25 14.94 -5.06
C ALA A 231 9.94 14.21 -5.44
N MET A 232 9.40 13.38 -4.55
CA MET A 232 8.08 12.76 -4.69
C MET A 232 6.98 13.81 -4.83
N LYS A 233 6.98 14.82 -3.97
CA LYS A 233 6.00 15.91 -4.01
C LYS A 233 6.09 16.71 -5.30
N GLU A 234 7.29 17.06 -5.74
CA GLU A 234 7.51 17.74 -7.02
C GLU A 234 7.03 16.92 -8.22
N GLN A 235 7.19 15.59 -8.19
CA GLN A 235 6.63 14.72 -9.24
C GLN A 235 5.10 14.73 -9.22
N GLN A 236 4.48 14.62 -8.04
CA GLN A 236 3.03 14.67 -7.91
C GLN A 236 2.47 16.02 -8.40
N ASP A 237 3.10 17.13 -8.03
CA ASP A 237 2.70 18.47 -8.44
C ASP A 237 2.86 18.65 -9.96
N ARG A 238 3.96 18.15 -10.54
CA ARG A 238 4.14 18.11 -12.01
C ARG A 238 3.07 17.27 -12.70
N ALA A 239 2.73 16.10 -12.17
CA ALA A 239 1.68 15.24 -12.73
C ALA A 239 0.29 15.91 -12.65
N ARG A 240 0.00 16.63 -11.57
CA ARG A 240 -1.23 17.42 -11.42
C ARG A 240 -1.27 18.60 -12.40
N ALA A 241 -0.18 19.33 -12.55
CA ALA A 241 -0.06 20.43 -13.50
C ALA A 241 -0.17 19.95 -14.96
N ALA A 242 0.42 18.80 -15.29
CA ALA A 242 0.40 18.20 -16.62
C ALA A 242 -0.98 17.62 -17.01
N ARG A 243 -1.82 17.23 -16.04
CA ARG A 243 -3.22 16.85 -16.32
C ARG A 243 -4.08 18.04 -16.81
N GLY A 244 -3.56 19.27 -16.74
CA GLY A 244 -4.26 20.47 -17.17
C GLY A 244 -5.56 20.70 -16.39
N LYS A 245 -6.20 21.85 -16.62
CA LYS A 245 -7.59 22.13 -16.20
C LYS A 245 -8.60 21.23 -16.96
N GLN A 246 -8.36 19.92 -17.07
CA GLN A 246 -9.44 19.01 -17.43
C GLN A 246 -10.22 18.74 -16.15
N ALA A 247 -11.21 19.60 -15.93
CA ALA A 247 -12.10 19.65 -14.80
C ALA A 247 -12.60 18.25 -14.41
N SER A 248 -11.99 17.64 -13.40
CA SER A 248 -12.62 16.57 -12.65
C SER A 248 -13.27 17.20 -11.42
N MET A 249 -14.59 17.19 -11.38
CA MET A 249 -15.36 17.41 -10.16
C MET A 249 -14.77 16.55 -9.02
N GLY A 250 -14.04 17.17 -8.10
CA GLY A 250 -13.39 16.42 -7.03
C GLY A 250 -12.61 17.24 -6.01
N ILE A 251 -12.67 18.57 -6.07
CA ILE A 251 -12.33 19.41 -4.92
C ILE A 251 -13.68 19.79 -4.32
N GLN A 252 -13.90 19.45 -3.05
CA GLN A 252 -14.96 20.05 -2.24
C GLN A 252 -14.61 21.53 -2.16
N ASP A 253 -15.16 22.27 -3.11
CA ASP A 253 -15.05 23.69 -3.22
C ASP A 253 -15.74 24.33 -2.00
N GLY A 254 -15.07 25.27 -1.34
CA GLY A 254 -15.59 25.92 -0.13
C GLY A 254 -16.98 26.50 -0.37
N LEU A 255 -17.24 26.97 -1.59
CA LEU A 255 -18.53 27.49 -2.05
C LEU A 255 -19.71 26.52 -1.81
N LEU A 256 -19.55 25.22 -2.11
CA LEU A 256 -20.61 24.22 -1.90
C LEU A 256 -20.86 23.91 -0.43
N THR A 257 -19.83 24.07 0.40
CA THR A 257 -19.89 23.84 1.85
C THR A 257 -20.52 25.03 2.58
N ASP A 258 -20.32 26.24 2.05
CA ASP A 258 -20.87 27.51 2.56
C ASP A 258 -22.26 27.83 1.98
N LEU A 259 -22.74 27.04 1.01
CA LEU A 259 -24.08 27.14 0.44
C LEU A 259 -25.13 26.60 1.42
N HIS A 260 -25.70 27.48 2.22
CA HIS A 260 -26.80 27.18 3.15
C HIS A 260 -28.20 27.21 2.52
N THR A 261 -28.28 27.18 1.19
CA THR A 261 -29.56 27.14 0.48
C THR A 261 -30.29 25.84 0.77
N GLU A 262 -31.49 25.91 1.34
CA GLU A 262 -32.33 24.72 1.58
C GLU A 262 -32.66 24.00 0.25
N SER A 263 -32.33 22.71 0.21
CA SER A 263 -32.70 21.76 -0.83
C SER A 263 -33.14 20.45 -0.17
N GLU A 264 -34.21 19.86 -0.70
CA GLU A 264 -34.75 18.57 -0.28
C GLU A 264 -34.58 17.56 -1.42
N TYR A 265 -34.06 16.38 -1.09
CA TYR A 265 -33.98 15.26 -2.03
C TYR A 265 -35.22 14.37 -1.89
N VAL A 266 -36.05 14.35 -2.93
CA VAL A 266 -37.33 13.62 -2.96
C VAL A 266 -37.27 12.37 -3.85
N GLY A 267 -36.11 12.10 -4.46
CA GLY A 267 -35.89 10.96 -5.37
C GLY A 267 -35.98 9.56 -4.73
N TRP A 268 -36.24 9.46 -3.42
CA TRP A 268 -36.56 8.22 -2.74
C TRP A 268 -37.97 7.70 -3.07
N THR A 269 -38.90 8.62 -3.34
CA THR A 269 -40.32 8.34 -3.57
C THR A 269 -40.75 8.76 -4.96
N ASP A 270 -40.31 9.94 -5.39
CA ASP A 270 -40.82 10.60 -6.58
C ASP A 270 -39.75 10.61 -7.67
N LEU A 271 -40.08 10.00 -8.81
CA LEU A 271 -39.16 9.94 -9.96
C LEU A 271 -39.25 11.19 -10.84
N GLU A 272 -40.34 11.95 -10.72
CA GLU A 272 -40.62 13.19 -11.45
C GLU A 272 -41.14 14.24 -10.46
N VAL A 273 -40.68 15.49 -10.62
CA VAL A 273 -41.07 16.62 -9.76
C VAL A 273 -41.48 17.78 -10.67
N GLU A 274 -42.76 18.16 -10.63
CA GLU A 274 -43.30 19.23 -11.47
C GLU A 274 -42.87 20.62 -11.00
N ASP A 275 -42.71 20.83 -9.69
CA ASP A 275 -42.42 22.13 -9.07
C ASP A 275 -40.93 22.33 -8.69
N ALA A 276 -40.02 21.68 -9.41
CA ALA A 276 -38.59 21.81 -9.17
C ALA A 276 -38.11 23.25 -9.49
N THR A 277 -37.50 23.91 -8.51
CA THR A 277 -37.05 25.31 -8.66
C THR A 277 -35.53 25.37 -8.70
N LEU A 278 -34.96 25.97 -9.75
CA LEU A 278 -33.53 26.29 -9.82
C LEU A 278 -33.22 27.44 -8.84
N VAL A 279 -32.34 27.22 -7.87
CA VAL A 279 -32.05 28.20 -6.80
C VAL A 279 -30.66 28.81 -6.92
N ASN A 280 -29.68 28.05 -7.38
CA ASN A 280 -28.32 28.56 -7.61
C ASN A 280 -27.76 28.02 -8.93
N ILE A 281 -27.10 28.89 -9.67
CA ILE A 281 -26.23 28.54 -10.81
C ILE A 281 -24.80 28.84 -10.36
N ILE A 282 -23.89 27.89 -10.58
CA ILE A 282 -22.48 28.01 -10.24
C ILE A 282 -21.68 27.83 -11.51
N PHE A 283 -20.88 28.84 -11.84
CA PHE A 283 -19.94 28.86 -12.96
C PHE A 283 -18.56 29.27 -12.46
N ASP A 284 -17.54 28.48 -12.78
CA ASP A 284 -16.15 28.70 -12.35
C ASP A 284 -16.03 29.03 -10.85
N ASP A 285 -16.72 28.22 -10.02
CA ASP A 285 -16.72 28.30 -8.55
C ASP A 285 -17.23 29.66 -7.99
N MET A 286 -18.08 30.36 -8.75
CA MET A 286 -18.81 31.55 -8.32
C MET A 286 -20.31 31.44 -8.60
N LEU A 287 -21.14 32.09 -7.76
CA LEU A 287 -22.57 32.25 -8.01
C LEU A 287 -22.80 33.12 -9.25
N ALA A 288 -23.59 32.62 -10.18
CA ALA A 288 -23.96 33.30 -11.41
C ALA A 288 -25.48 33.50 -11.48
N GLU A 289 -25.90 34.60 -12.11
CA GLU A 289 -27.33 34.87 -12.37
C GLU A 289 -27.79 34.30 -13.71
N SER A 290 -26.85 34.03 -14.63
CA SER A 290 -27.11 33.46 -15.95
C SER A 290 -25.86 32.75 -16.48
N ALA A 291 -26.01 31.97 -17.54
CA ALA A 291 -24.91 31.28 -18.20
C ALA A 291 -25.15 31.16 -19.71
N ASP A 292 -24.06 31.12 -20.46
CA ASP A 292 -24.10 31.04 -21.93
C ASP A 292 -24.16 29.59 -22.43
N SER A 293 -24.76 29.40 -23.60
CA SER A 293 -24.82 28.10 -24.26
C SER A 293 -23.42 27.53 -24.50
N GLY A 294 -23.21 26.28 -24.07
CA GLY A 294 -21.92 25.59 -24.18
C GLY A 294 -21.03 25.65 -22.93
N GLN A 295 -21.46 26.33 -21.87
CA GLN A 295 -20.77 26.34 -20.58
C GLN A 295 -21.17 25.13 -19.71
N LEU A 296 -20.19 24.56 -19.00
CA LEU A 296 -20.42 23.51 -18.02
C LEU A 296 -20.69 24.17 -16.66
N LEU A 297 -21.87 23.93 -16.11
CA LEU A 297 -22.37 24.59 -14.90
C LEU A 297 -22.71 23.55 -13.84
N ARG A 298 -22.65 23.97 -12.58
CA ARG A 298 -23.32 23.24 -11.49
C ARG A 298 -24.55 24.03 -11.08
N TYR A 299 -25.61 23.33 -10.70
CA TYR A 299 -26.83 23.96 -10.25
C TYR A 299 -27.37 23.28 -9.00
N LEU A 300 -28.04 24.07 -8.16
CA LEU A 300 -28.77 23.58 -6.99
C LEU A 300 -30.27 23.79 -7.24
N ILE A 301 -31.02 22.70 -7.13
CA ILE A 301 -32.47 22.66 -7.34
C ILE A 301 -33.14 22.37 -6.00
N ARG A 302 -34.24 23.08 -5.72
CA ARG A 302 -35.15 22.76 -4.61
C ARG A 302 -36.14 21.69 -5.08
N HIS A 303 -36.26 20.61 -4.31
CA HIS A 303 -36.98 19.37 -4.63
C HIS A 303 -36.39 18.64 -5.84
N LEU A 304 -35.33 17.87 -5.61
CA LEU A 304 -34.60 17.17 -6.66
C LEU A 304 -34.93 15.67 -6.70
N SER A 305 -35.35 15.16 -7.87
CA SER A 305 -35.37 13.73 -8.20
C SER A 305 -34.41 13.44 -9.37
N MET A 306 -33.33 12.72 -9.12
CA MET A 306 -32.19 12.64 -10.05
C MET A 306 -32.33 11.56 -11.16
N LEU A 307 -33.55 11.28 -11.63
CA LEU A 307 -33.79 10.27 -12.68
C LEU A 307 -34.13 10.83 -14.06
N ARG A 308 -34.63 12.05 -14.17
CA ARG A 308 -34.72 12.80 -15.44
C ARG A 308 -35.02 14.27 -15.17
N TRP A 309 -34.13 15.16 -15.59
CA TRP A 309 -34.46 16.58 -15.76
C TRP A 309 -34.66 16.84 -17.25
N VAL A 310 -35.87 17.24 -17.64
CA VAL A 310 -36.17 17.74 -18.98
C VAL A 310 -36.40 19.25 -18.83
N GLY A 311 -35.32 20.03 -18.94
CA GLY A 311 -35.42 21.48 -18.93
C GLY A 311 -36.19 22.00 -20.14
N LYS A 312 -37.02 23.03 -19.91
CA LYS A 312 -37.38 24.00 -20.94
C LYS A 312 -36.40 25.17 -20.90
#